data_AF-A0A517YZ26-F1
#
_entry.id   AF-A0A517YZ26-F1
#
_cell.length_a   1.000
_cell.length_b   1.000
_cell.length_c   1.000
_cell.angle_alpha   90.00
_cell.angle_beta   90.00
_cell.angle_gamma   90.00
#
_symmetry.space_group_name_H-M   'P 1'
#
loop_
_entity.id
_entity.type
_entity.pdbx_description
1 polymer ?
#
loop_
_entity_poly.entity_id
_entity_poly.type
_entity_poly.pdbx_seq_one_letter_code
_entity_poly.pdbx_strand_id
1 'polypeptide(L)'
;MGMNEKLRKWVWKINELSMRAKVVVVCVLLVMGALWVSAMMRPGEPELRMATGYEQAMAGRVMELLEKDKDGAFIARVDVGAEGNEGGSGNGMGGDGGWVYGVDVGMLLQYAAVAENEAMYLALRKMVVEHLIVSGDAVEGFGEGREMDFVAWRYPTKRTIEINEKRWERWGRLNASVEPIDATGTTEALRVAEGLWMGGFVFKRQEDKNLAVRVLRGYAAHAYVDQGVWMIRNYINLQTGAGATNSYTIDYDPDFVWTVANAVSDEMLLDVARRSRGLMLDARSEGGLIHSLVQPEIVTLMDPLPGPIFSPGGVEQINNVVSVAERCGLTVREVAKGVLDFCMGDLKSLRKYYDAKTGKRVGKRGVGRPGIGTYAPLLRLAMRLDERGAYKRILPRLLWEVRGIVRKLEVRGVRAIEGGDDGVSIYEIGEALLSLRLGAIYYAVGDSRVMLPGYVGRVERMEDEVEKIEGQGKKDNGEEKKVKEDKEEEQEMILPEKVSEAD
;
A
#
# COMPACT_ATOMS: atom_id res chain seq x y z
N MET A 1 -14.80 37.61 35.13
CA MET A 1 -13.89 36.45 35.00
C MET A 1 -12.70 36.66 35.93
N GLY A 2 -12.56 35.82 36.97
CA GLY A 2 -11.48 35.96 37.95
C GLY A 2 -10.13 35.63 37.33
N MET A 3 -9.20 36.57 37.35
CA MET A 3 -7.83 36.34 36.89
C MET A 3 -7.17 35.30 37.80
N ASN A 4 -6.68 34.20 37.22
CA ASN A 4 -6.05 33.08 37.93
C ASN A 4 -4.99 33.60 38.93
N GLU A 5 -5.03 33.12 40.17
CA GLU A 5 -4.14 33.56 41.26
C GLU A 5 -2.65 33.40 40.90
N LYS A 6 -2.31 32.41 40.07
CA LYS A 6 -0.95 32.24 39.52
C LYS A 6 -0.52 33.41 38.64
N LEU A 7 -1.45 33.95 37.84
CA LEU A 7 -1.19 35.10 36.96
C LEU A 7 -0.95 36.38 37.78
N ARG A 8 -1.71 36.57 38.87
CA ARG A 8 -1.52 37.70 39.80
C ARG A 8 -0.13 37.69 40.44
N LYS A 9 0.32 36.53 40.92
CA LYS A 9 1.68 36.36 41.49
C LYS A 9 2.78 36.64 40.46
N TRP A 10 2.56 36.27 39.20
CA TRP A 10 3.48 36.57 38.10
C TRP A 10 3.56 38.07 37.78
N VAL A 11 2.42 38.74 37.65
CA VAL A 11 2.37 40.19 37.40
C VAL A 11 3.04 40.97 38.53
N TRP A 12 2.85 40.54 39.78
CA TRP A 12 3.49 41.17 40.93
C TRP A 12 5.01 41.02 40.90
N LYS A 13 5.55 39.83 40.61
CA LYS A 13 7.00 39.61 40.43
C LYS A 13 7.60 40.42 39.29
N ILE A 14 6.88 40.62 38.18
CA ILE A 14 7.34 41.47 37.08
C ILE A 14 7.44 42.94 37.52
N ASN A 15 6.56 43.39 38.42
CA ASN A 15 6.58 44.76 38.92
C ASN A 15 7.77 45.09 39.84
N GLU A 16 8.41 44.09 40.45
CA GLU A 16 9.62 44.26 41.26
C GLU A 16 10.91 44.35 40.42
N LEU A 17 10.84 44.04 39.12
CA LEU A 17 12.00 44.10 38.23
C LEU A 17 12.43 45.55 37.92
N SER A 18 13.73 45.74 37.66
CA SER A 18 14.25 47.00 37.14
C SER A 18 13.62 47.35 35.79
N MET A 19 13.60 48.63 35.43
CA MET A 19 12.96 49.10 34.20
C MET A 19 13.52 48.40 32.94
N ARG A 20 14.84 48.15 32.90
CA ARG A 20 15.49 47.41 31.80
C ARG A 20 15.02 45.95 31.73
N ALA A 21 14.88 45.28 32.87
CA ALA A 21 14.39 43.90 32.92
C ALA A 21 12.90 43.80 32.54
N LYS A 22 12.08 44.79 32.89
CA LYS A 22 10.67 44.87 32.45
C LYS A 22 10.55 44.97 30.93
N VAL A 23 11.38 45.80 30.29
CA VAL A 23 11.40 45.93 28.82
C VAL A 23 11.76 44.61 28.15
N VAL A 24 12.78 43.90 28.65
CA VAL A 24 13.16 42.58 28.12
C VAL A 24 12.02 41.56 28.27
N VAL A 25 11.37 41.49 29.43
CA VAL A 25 10.23 40.59 29.65
C VAL A 25 9.07 40.92 28.72
N VAL A 26 8.75 42.19 28.51
CA VAL A 26 7.69 42.61 27.57
C VAL A 26 8.05 42.24 26.13
N CYS A 27 9.29 42.48 25.68
CA CYS A 27 9.73 42.08 24.35
C CYS A 27 9.66 40.56 24.16
N VAL A 28 10.09 39.76 25.15
CA VAL A 28 10.00 38.30 25.11
C VAL A 28 8.54 37.85 25.05
N LEU A 29 7.65 38.45 25.85
CA LEU A 29 6.22 38.13 25.84
C LEU A 29 5.55 38.55 24.52
N LEU A 30 5.94 39.66 23.91
CA LEU A 30 5.45 40.08 22.60
C LEU A 30 5.96 39.17 21.48
N VAL A 31 7.23 38.74 21.53
CA VAL A 31 7.77 37.76 20.56
C VAL A 31 7.11 36.40 20.76
N MET A 32 6.98 35.90 21.98
CA MET A 32 6.27 34.66 22.26
C MET A 32 4.79 34.75 21.89
N GLY A 33 4.14 35.89 22.14
CA GLY A 33 2.77 36.16 21.75
C GLY A 33 2.61 36.23 20.23
N ALA A 34 3.53 36.87 19.52
CA ALA A 34 3.55 36.93 18.06
C ALA A 34 3.87 35.56 17.44
N LEU A 35 4.77 34.77 18.03
CA LEU A 35 5.05 33.39 17.63
C LEU A 35 3.86 32.47 17.90
N TRP A 36 3.16 32.66 19.02
CA TRP A 36 1.97 31.90 19.38
C TRP A 36 0.78 32.26 18.50
N VAL A 37 0.55 33.56 18.22
CA VAL A 37 -0.45 34.03 17.26
C VAL A 37 -0.08 33.61 15.85
N SER A 38 1.19 33.68 15.45
CA SER A 38 1.66 33.21 14.14
C SER A 38 1.50 31.69 14.00
N ALA A 39 1.73 30.92 15.06
CA ALA A 39 1.41 29.50 15.11
C ALA A 39 -0.09 29.27 14.95
N MET A 40 -0.92 29.94 15.76
CA MET A 40 -2.39 29.85 15.71
C MET A 40 -3.03 30.36 14.41
N MET A 41 -2.36 31.27 13.70
CA MET A 41 -2.85 31.90 12.47
C MET A 41 -2.27 31.25 11.21
N ARG A 42 -1.56 30.11 11.31
CA ARG A 42 -1.13 29.38 10.11
C ARG A 42 -2.37 28.81 9.40
N PRO A 43 -2.67 29.23 8.15
CA PRO A 43 -3.79 28.67 7.39
C PRO A 43 -3.55 27.17 7.16
N GLY A 44 -4.29 26.33 7.88
CA GLY A 44 -4.20 24.87 7.89
C GLY A 44 -4.36 24.20 9.27
N GLU A 45 -4.42 24.97 10.36
CA GLU A 45 -4.67 24.39 11.69
C GLU A 45 -6.04 23.70 11.89
N PRO A 46 -7.17 24.19 11.34
CA PRO A 46 -8.46 23.54 11.58
C PRO A 46 -8.51 22.10 11.04
N GLU A 47 -8.01 21.89 9.83
CA GLU A 47 -7.96 20.58 9.18
C GLU A 47 -7.02 19.64 9.93
N LEU A 48 -5.86 20.11 10.39
CA LEU A 48 -4.91 19.31 11.15
C LEU A 48 -5.47 18.91 12.52
N ARG A 49 -6.15 19.82 13.22
CA ARG A 49 -6.82 19.54 14.49
C ARG A 49 -7.95 18.52 14.30
N MET A 50 -8.73 18.65 13.22
CA MET A 50 -9.75 17.65 12.86
C MET A 50 -9.12 16.29 12.54
N ALA A 51 -8.05 16.26 11.73
CA ALA A 51 -7.31 15.04 11.38
C ALA A 51 -6.84 14.32 12.66
N THR A 52 -6.21 15.04 13.58
CA THR A 52 -5.71 14.49 14.85
C THR A 52 -6.85 13.95 15.71
N GLY A 53 -7.97 14.68 15.80
CA GLY A 53 -9.13 14.22 16.56
C GLY A 53 -9.77 12.95 15.98
N TYR A 54 -9.90 12.87 14.65
CA TYR A 54 -10.41 11.67 13.98
C TYR A 54 -9.45 10.49 14.10
N GLU A 55 -8.15 10.73 13.97
CA GLU A 55 -7.11 9.71 14.18
C GLU A 55 -7.23 9.10 15.58
N GLN A 56 -7.25 9.94 16.63
CA GLN A 56 -7.38 9.49 18.02
C GLN A 56 -8.67 8.69 18.26
N ALA A 57 -9.79 9.16 17.71
CA ALA A 57 -11.08 8.47 17.84
C ALA A 57 -11.06 7.08 17.21
N MET A 58 -10.52 6.94 16.00
CA MET A 58 -10.42 5.64 15.31
C MET A 58 -9.40 4.72 15.98
N ALA A 59 -8.20 5.22 16.30
CA ALA A 59 -7.14 4.44 16.93
C ALA A 59 -7.57 3.91 18.31
N GLY A 60 -8.32 4.71 19.08
CA GLY A 60 -8.91 4.26 20.35
C GLY A 60 -9.87 3.09 20.19
N ARG A 61 -10.66 3.06 19.10
CA ARG A 61 -11.57 1.93 18.81
C ARG A 61 -10.83 0.68 18.33
N VAL A 62 -9.75 0.86 17.56
CA VAL A 62 -8.88 -0.26 17.18
C VAL A 62 -8.21 -0.85 18.44
N MET A 63 -7.72 -0.03 19.36
CA MET A 63 -7.18 -0.52 20.63
C MET A 63 -8.23 -1.24 21.48
N GLU A 64 -9.43 -0.67 21.61
CA GLU A 64 -10.54 -1.32 22.32
C GLU A 64 -10.87 -2.69 21.70
N LEU A 65 -10.82 -2.80 20.38
CA LEU A 65 -11.00 -4.06 19.66
C LEU A 65 -9.88 -5.06 19.97
N LEU A 66 -8.61 -4.64 19.92
CA LEU A 66 -7.44 -5.48 20.20
C LEU A 66 -7.40 -5.95 21.67
N GLU A 67 -7.77 -5.10 22.62
CA GLU A 67 -7.82 -5.44 24.05
C GLU A 67 -8.92 -6.45 24.40
N LYS A 68 -10.05 -6.38 23.67
CA LYS A 68 -11.13 -7.37 23.77
C LYS A 68 -10.71 -8.71 23.19
N ASP A 69 -9.73 -8.72 22.29
CA ASP A 69 -9.28 -9.92 21.59
C ASP A 69 -8.20 -10.70 22.36
N LYS A 70 -8.49 -11.09 23.60
CA LYS A 70 -7.53 -11.85 24.43
C LYS A 70 -7.19 -13.23 23.88
N ASP A 71 -8.05 -13.77 23.01
CA ASP A 71 -7.96 -15.14 22.47
C ASP A 71 -7.80 -15.19 20.93
N GLY A 72 -7.53 -14.07 20.24
CA GLY A 72 -7.38 -14.03 18.78
C GLY A 72 -8.65 -14.32 17.97
N ALA A 73 -9.83 -14.22 18.60
CA ALA A 73 -11.13 -14.56 18.07
C ALA A 73 -11.91 -13.37 17.46
N PHE A 74 -11.47 -12.11 17.64
CA PHE A 74 -12.35 -10.95 17.47
C PHE A 74 -12.05 -10.03 16.27
N ILE A 75 -10.82 -10.03 15.72
CA ILE A 75 -10.54 -9.36 14.42
C ILE A 75 -11.40 -9.97 13.28
N ALA A 76 -12.05 -11.11 13.54
CA ALA A 76 -12.95 -11.87 12.69
C ALA A 76 -14.02 -11.10 11.93
N ARG A 77 -14.68 -10.13 12.56
CA ARG A 77 -16.03 -9.77 12.11
C ARG A 77 -16.04 -8.73 10.99
N VAL A 78 -14.94 -8.57 10.26
CA VAL A 78 -14.95 -7.68 9.09
C VAL A 78 -15.56 -8.44 7.93
N ASP A 79 -16.86 -8.25 7.74
CA ASP A 79 -17.48 -8.52 6.45
C ASP A 79 -16.84 -7.54 5.47
N VAL A 80 -15.88 -8.00 4.68
CA VAL A 80 -15.50 -7.29 3.46
C VAL A 80 -16.69 -7.46 2.55
N GLY A 81 -17.67 -6.56 2.69
CA GLY A 81 -18.72 -6.40 1.70
C GLY A 81 -18.01 -6.40 0.36
N ALA A 82 -18.29 -7.43 -0.44
CA ALA A 82 -17.79 -7.57 -1.79
C ALA A 82 -18.43 -6.47 -2.66
N GLU A 83 -18.12 -5.20 -2.36
CA GLU A 83 -18.48 -4.06 -3.20
C GLU A 83 -17.53 -4.03 -4.40
N GLY A 84 -17.73 -4.98 -5.31
CA GLY A 84 -17.49 -4.73 -6.73
C GLY A 84 -16.45 -5.59 -7.44
N ASN A 85 -16.32 -6.88 -7.12
CA ASN A 85 -15.99 -7.88 -8.15
C ASN A 85 -17.29 -8.39 -8.79
N GLU A 86 -18.04 -7.50 -9.46
CA GLU A 86 -19.11 -7.90 -10.39
C GLU A 86 -18.55 -8.40 -11.73
N GLY A 87 -17.22 -8.45 -11.90
CA GLY A 87 -16.55 -9.08 -13.02
C GLY A 87 -15.81 -10.35 -12.60
N GLY A 88 -16.48 -11.50 -12.67
CA GLY A 88 -15.77 -12.78 -12.89
C GLY A 88 -15.49 -13.66 -11.68
N SER A 89 -16.50 -14.00 -10.88
CA SER A 89 -16.84 -15.39 -10.49
C SER A 89 -17.81 -15.33 -9.31
N GLY A 90 -19.10 -15.40 -9.62
CA GLY A 90 -20.13 -15.53 -8.62
C GLY A 90 -19.98 -16.85 -7.87
N ASN A 91 -19.63 -16.74 -6.59
CA ASN A 91 -20.09 -17.62 -5.53
C ASN A 91 -20.44 -16.75 -4.33
N GLY A 92 -21.49 -15.95 -4.50
CA GLY A 92 -22.17 -15.27 -3.40
C GLY A 92 -22.83 -16.29 -2.49
N MET A 93 -22.11 -16.77 -1.49
CA MET A 93 -22.69 -17.19 -0.22
C MET A 93 -22.51 -16.03 0.76
N GLY A 94 -23.51 -15.15 0.81
CA GLY A 94 -23.62 -14.18 1.90
C GLY A 94 -23.74 -14.92 3.24
N GLY A 95 -22.95 -14.50 4.22
CA GLY A 95 -23.09 -14.92 5.61
C GLY A 95 -21.78 -14.96 6.39
N ASP A 96 -21.62 -14.03 7.32
CA ASP A 96 -20.86 -14.19 8.58
C ASP A 96 -19.39 -14.67 8.45
N GLY A 97 -18.62 -14.16 7.49
CA GLY A 97 -17.27 -14.64 7.22
C GLY A 97 -16.22 -14.13 8.20
N GLY A 98 -16.09 -14.77 9.37
CA GLY A 98 -15.16 -14.43 10.44
C GLY A 98 -13.67 -14.57 10.08
N TRP A 99 -13.14 -13.77 9.17
CA TRP A 99 -11.76 -13.86 8.68
C TRP A 99 -10.96 -12.61 9.02
N VAL A 100 -9.66 -12.80 9.22
CA VAL A 100 -8.68 -11.73 9.37
C VAL A 100 -7.81 -11.70 8.13
N TYR A 101 -7.84 -10.61 7.38
CA TYR A 101 -7.03 -10.48 6.17
C TYR A 101 -5.65 -9.92 6.50
N GLY A 102 -4.62 -10.45 5.86
CA GLY A 102 -3.24 -10.00 6.09
C GLY A 102 -3.03 -8.53 5.72
N VAL A 103 -3.77 -8.04 4.72
CA VAL A 103 -3.67 -6.66 4.21
C VAL A 103 -4.17 -5.66 5.26
N ASP A 104 -5.25 -6.00 5.95
CA ASP A 104 -5.85 -5.20 7.01
C ASP A 104 -4.90 -5.03 8.19
N VAL A 105 -4.34 -6.16 8.65
CA VAL A 105 -3.40 -6.18 9.78
C VAL A 105 -2.09 -5.49 9.39
N GLY A 106 -1.60 -5.70 8.17
CA GLY A 106 -0.41 -5.02 7.64
C GLY A 106 -0.57 -3.51 7.61
N MET A 107 -1.70 -2.99 7.15
CA MET A 107 -1.98 -1.54 7.14
C MET A 107 -2.03 -0.95 8.56
N LEU A 108 -2.66 -1.64 9.51
CA LEU A 108 -2.65 -1.20 10.91
C LEU A 108 -1.26 -1.28 11.55
N LEU A 109 -0.44 -2.27 11.17
CA LEU A 109 0.92 -2.43 11.66
C LEU A 109 1.81 -1.25 11.20
N GLN A 110 1.65 -0.83 9.93
CA GLN A 110 2.29 0.38 9.40
C GLN A 110 1.87 1.62 10.18
N TYR A 111 0.55 1.81 10.37
CA TYR A 111 0.06 2.93 11.17
C TYR A 111 0.64 2.93 12.58
N ALA A 112 0.63 1.80 13.29
CA ALA A 112 1.14 1.69 14.65
C ALA A 112 2.63 2.07 14.73
N ALA A 113 3.43 1.70 13.74
CA ALA A 113 4.83 2.12 13.65
C ALA A 113 4.98 3.64 13.44
N VAL A 114 4.25 4.24 12.49
CA VAL A 114 4.30 5.70 12.23
C VAL A 114 3.76 6.52 13.41
N ALA A 115 2.76 5.99 14.10
CA ALA A 115 2.19 6.61 15.29
C ALA A 115 3.08 6.44 16.53
N GLU A 116 4.16 5.66 16.45
CA GLU A 116 5.01 5.25 17.57
C GLU A 116 4.19 4.59 18.70
N ASN A 117 3.10 3.90 18.33
CA ASN A 117 2.22 3.20 19.26
C ASN A 117 2.68 1.75 19.44
N GLU A 118 3.67 1.57 20.33
CA GLU A 118 4.29 0.26 20.59
C GLU A 118 3.28 -0.80 21.07
N ALA A 119 2.31 -0.41 21.91
CA ALA A 119 1.30 -1.35 22.41
C ALA A 119 0.43 -1.92 21.28
N MET A 120 -0.06 -1.07 20.39
CA MET A 120 -0.80 -1.50 19.20
C MET A 120 0.08 -2.36 18.29
N TYR A 121 1.31 -1.91 18.04
CA TYR A 121 2.26 -2.61 17.17
C TYR A 121 2.55 -4.02 17.68
N LEU A 122 2.86 -4.20 18.96
CA LEU A 122 3.17 -5.52 19.53
C LEU A 122 1.96 -6.46 19.52
N ALA A 123 0.75 -5.94 19.74
CA ALA A 123 -0.48 -6.73 19.63
C ALA A 123 -0.71 -7.22 18.19
N LEU A 124 -0.60 -6.33 17.19
CA LEU A 124 -0.74 -6.68 15.78
C LEU A 124 0.37 -7.61 15.30
N ARG A 125 1.62 -7.34 15.71
CA ARG A 125 2.78 -8.19 15.41
C ARG A 125 2.58 -9.61 15.93
N LYS A 126 2.07 -9.76 17.15
CA LYS A 126 1.75 -11.07 17.71
C LYS A 126 0.74 -11.82 16.82
N MET A 127 -0.35 -11.16 16.43
CA MET A 127 -1.35 -11.72 15.51
C MET A 127 -0.72 -12.17 14.18
N VAL A 128 0.13 -11.32 13.59
CA VAL A 128 0.85 -11.64 12.34
C VAL A 128 1.72 -12.90 12.51
N VAL A 129 2.57 -12.91 13.52
CA VAL A 129 3.55 -14.00 13.72
C VAL A 129 2.87 -15.33 14.08
N GLU A 130 1.81 -15.30 14.88
CA GLU A 130 1.14 -16.53 15.35
C GLU A 130 0.15 -17.10 14.33
N HIS A 131 -0.43 -16.27 13.45
CA HIS A 131 -1.59 -16.69 12.64
C HIS A 131 -1.47 -16.42 11.14
N LEU A 132 -0.65 -15.45 10.71
CA LEU A 132 -0.57 -15.07 9.30
C LEU A 132 0.75 -15.48 8.66
N ILE A 133 1.85 -15.57 9.40
CA ILE A 133 3.13 -15.99 8.84
C ILE A 133 3.17 -17.51 8.73
N VAL A 134 3.45 -17.98 7.51
CA VAL A 134 3.63 -19.39 7.17
C VAL A 134 5.12 -19.59 6.90
N SER A 135 5.76 -20.48 7.65
CA SER A 135 7.18 -20.79 7.43
C SER A 135 7.40 -21.37 6.03
N GLY A 136 8.51 -21.03 5.38
CA GLY A 136 8.85 -21.56 4.06
C GLY A 136 8.86 -23.09 4.00
N ASP A 137 9.32 -23.77 5.05
CA ASP A 137 9.34 -25.23 5.12
C ASP A 137 7.93 -25.86 5.09
N ALA A 138 6.87 -25.07 5.35
CA ALA A 138 5.49 -25.51 5.25
C ALA A 138 4.88 -25.32 3.83
N VAL A 139 5.63 -24.74 2.89
CA VAL A 139 5.16 -24.49 1.51
C VAL A 139 5.92 -25.40 0.54
N GLU A 140 5.32 -26.55 0.26
CA GLU A 140 5.87 -27.61 -0.60
C GLU A 140 6.32 -27.05 -1.96
N GLY A 141 7.55 -27.38 -2.36
CA GLY A 141 8.12 -26.98 -3.65
C GLY A 141 8.61 -25.53 -3.76
N PHE A 142 8.37 -24.68 -2.75
CA PHE A 142 8.85 -23.29 -2.76
C PHE A 142 9.91 -23.04 -1.70
N GLY A 143 9.70 -23.48 -0.45
CA GLY A 143 10.47 -23.01 0.70
C GLY A 143 11.54 -23.94 1.28
N GLU A 144 11.61 -25.21 0.86
CA GLU A 144 12.48 -26.20 1.50
C GLU A 144 13.94 -25.76 1.56
N GLY A 145 14.46 -25.63 2.79
CA GLY A 145 15.85 -25.29 3.05
C GLY A 145 16.24 -23.83 2.75
N ARG A 146 15.25 -22.95 2.54
CA ARG A 146 15.47 -21.51 2.30
C ARG A 146 14.98 -20.70 3.48
N GLU A 147 15.76 -19.69 3.87
CA GLU A 147 15.38 -18.75 4.93
C GLU A 147 14.39 -17.71 4.39
N MET A 148 13.14 -18.13 4.21
CA MET A 148 12.02 -17.28 3.79
C MET A 148 10.70 -17.70 4.43
N ASP A 149 9.81 -16.73 4.56
CA ASP A 149 8.50 -16.87 5.18
C ASP A 149 7.44 -16.33 4.21
N PHE A 150 6.25 -16.92 4.21
CA PHE A 150 5.09 -16.46 3.44
C PHE A 150 4.06 -15.80 4.36
N VAL A 151 3.11 -15.09 3.77
CA VAL A 151 1.99 -14.50 4.50
C VAL A 151 0.69 -15.07 3.94
N ALA A 152 -0.13 -15.63 4.81
CA ALA A 152 -1.49 -16.03 4.54
C ALA A 152 -2.32 -14.83 4.07
N TRP A 153 -3.07 -14.98 2.98
CA TRP A 153 -3.98 -13.92 2.53
C TRP A 153 -5.08 -13.63 3.57
N ARG A 154 -5.51 -14.66 4.31
CA ARG A 154 -6.45 -14.56 5.42
C ARG A 154 -6.29 -15.70 6.42
N TYR A 155 -6.78 -15.48 7.64
CA TYR A 155 -6.86 -16.45 8.72
C TYR A 155 -8.30 -16.54 9.28
N PRO A 156 -8.88 -17.74 9.43
CA PRO A 156 -10.21 -17.93 9.97
C PRO A 156 -10.14 -17.78 11.47
N THR A 157 -11.09 -17.04 12.00
CA THR A 157 -11.18 -16.90 13.45
C THR A 157 -11.79 -18.11 14.10
N LYS A 158 -11.64 -18.20 15.42
CA LYS A 158 -12.22 -19.28 16.22
C LYS A 158 -13.70 -19.52 15.92
N ARG A 159 -14.51 -18.45 15.77
CA ARG A 159 -15.93 -18.58 15.40
C ARG A 159 -16.11 -19.21 14.02
N THR A 160 -15.28 -18.83 13.04
CA THR A 160 -15.32 -19.42 11.69
C THR A 160 -14.92 -20.89 11.73
N ILE A 161 -13.89 -21.23 12.49
CA ILE A 161 -13.48 -22.62 12.72
C ILE A 161 -14.64 -23.40 13.34
N GLU A 162 -15.25 -22.92 14.43
CA GLU A 162 -16.39 -23.57 15.09
C GLU A 162 -17.62 -23.72 14.17
N ILE A 163 -17.91 -22.70 13.34
CA ILE A 163 -19.01 -22.76 12.35
C ILE A 163 -18.69 -23.81 11.28
N ASN A 164 -17.45 -23.85 10.80
CA ASN A 164 -17.01 -24.79 9.77
C ASN A 164 -17.01 -26.23 10.30
N GLU A 165 -16.54 -26.46 11.53
CA GLU A 165 -16.61 -27.75 12.20
C GLU A 165 -18.05 -28.25 12.34
N LYS A 166 -18.98 -27.40 12.82
CA LYS A 166 -20.41 -27.76 12.92
C LYS A 166 -21.04 -28.03 11.56
N ARG A 167 -20.65 -27.29 10.52
CA ARG A 167 -21.11 -27.55 9.14
C ARG A 167 -20.56 -28.87 8.61
N TRP A 168 -19.31 -29.18 8.90
CA TRP A 168 -18.67 -30.45 8.53
C TRP A 168 -19.43 -31.64 9.13
N GLU A 169 -19.68 -31.61 10.45
CA GLU A 169 -20.45 -32.64 11.16
C GLU A 169 -21.84 -32.85 10.56
N ARG A 170 -22.51 -31.77 10.16
CA ARG A 170 -23.88 -31.83 9.61
C ARG A 170 -23.95 -32.39 8.19
N TRP A 171 -22.98 -32.08 7.33
CA TRP A 171 -23.12 -32.31 5.89
C TRP A 171 -22.15 -33.35 5.31
N GLY A 172 -21.08 -33.74 6.02
CA GLY A 172 -20.19 -34.87 5.66
C GLY A 172 -19.62 -34.87 4.24
N ARG A 173 -19.64 -33.74 3.51
CA ARG A 173 -19.42 -33.70 2.04
C ARG A 173 -18.69 -32.47 1.50
N LEU A 174 -18.13 -31.61 2.33
CA LEU A 174 -17.30 -30.52 1.80
C LEU A 174 -15.85 -30.97 1.91
N ASN A 175 -15.19 -31.32 0.80
CA ASN A 175 -13.77 -31.70 0.70
C ASN A 175 -12.75 -30.65 1.20
N ALA A 176 -13.16 -29.64 1.96
CA ALA A 176 -12.24 -28.68 2.56
C ALA A 176 -11.88 -29.19 3.95
N SER A 177 -10.67 -29.75 4.10
CA SER A 177 -10.01 -29.70 5.40
C SER A 177 -10.15 -28.26 5.92
N VAL A 178 -10.57 -28.09 7.18
CA VAL A 178 -10.57 -26.78 7.84
C VAL A 178 -9.12 -26.44 8.18
N GLU A 179 -8.23 -26.50 7.19
CA GLU A 179 -6.91 -25.95 7.37
C GLU A 179 -7.07 -24.44 7.54
N PRO A 180 -6.52 -23.89 8.63
CA PRO A 180 -6.71 -22.49 8.94
C PRO A 180 -6.04 -21.57 7.92
N ILE A 181 -5.26 -22.08 6.96
CA ILE A 181 -4.63 -21.25 5.94
C ILE A 181 -4.71 -22.00 4.61
N ASP A 182 -5.45 -21.44 3.65
CA ASP A 182 -5.70 -22.03 2.33
C ASP A 182 -4.75 -21.52 1.23
N ALA A 183 -4.26 -20.28 1.36
CA ALA A 183 -3.34 -19.70 0.40
C ALA A 183 -2.45 -18.59 1.01
N THR A 184 -1.32 -18.33 0.37
CA THR A 184 -0.50 -17.14 0.61
C THR A 184 -1.08 -15.93 -0.14
N GLY A 185 -0.68 -14.71 0.17
CA GLY A 185 -1.12 -13.50 -0.52
C GLY A 185 0.02 -12.51 -0.71
N THR A 186 0.23 -12.02 -1.94
CA THR A 186 1.37 -11.15 -2.28
C THR A 186 1.16 -9.72 -1.82
N THR A 187 -0.05 -9.18 -1.98
CA THR A 187 -0.40 -7.87 -1.43
C THR A 187 -0.26 -7.87 0.10
N GLU A 188 -0.72 -8.93 0.75
CA GLU A 188 -0.60 -9.13 2.20
C GLU A 188 0.86 -9.20 2.64
N ALA A 189 1.69 -9.97 1.94
CA ALA A 189 3.12 -10.07 2.21
C ALA A 189 3.80 -8.69 2.17
N LEU A 190 3.49 -7.86 1.17
CA LEU A 190 4.03 -6.51 1.06
C LEU A 190 3.60 -5.61 2.23
N ARG A 191 2.31 -5.61 2.60
CA ARG A 191 1.82 -4.77 3.71
C ARG A 191 2.38 -5.19 5.06
N VAL A 192 2.42 -6.49 5.32
CA VAL A 192 2.97 -7.06 6.56
C VAL A 192 4.47 -6.80 6.65
N ALA A 193 5.24 -7.09 5.60
CA ALA A 193 6.68 -6.84 5.58
C ALA A 193 7.00 -5.37 5.81
N GLU A 194 6.26 -4.44 5.20
CA GLU A 194 6.47 -3.01 5.41
C GLU A 194 6.18 -2.57 6.84
N GLY A 195 5.07 -3.05 7.44
CA GLY A 195 4.77 -2.77 8.84
C GLY A 195 5.85 -3.29 9.78
N LEU A 196 6.33 -4.52 9.58
CA LEU A 196 7.42 -5.13 10.35
C LEU A 196 8.75 -4.37 10.16
N TRP A 197 9.06 -3.98 8.93
CA TRP A 197 10.26 -3.22 8.61
C TRP A 197 10.26 -1.87 9.33
N MET A 198 9.17 -1.10 9.21
CA MET A 198 8.99 0.20 9.87
C MET A 198 9.06 0.06 11.40
N GLY A 199 8.33 -0.89 11.98
CA GLY A 199 8.35 -1.13 13.42
C GLY A 199 9.71 -1.59 13.93
N GLY A 200 10.42 -2.40 13.15
CA GLY A 200 11.80 -2.78 13.45
C GLY A 200 12.76 -1.59 13.55
N PHE A 201 12.56 -0.54 12.74
CA PHE A 201 13.30 0.72 12.87
C PHE A 201 12.85 1.55 14.08
N VAL A 202 11.54 1.83 14.20
CA VAL A 202 10.98 2.71 15.22
C VAL A 202 11.21 2.16 16.63
N PHE A 203 10.93 0.88 16.84
CA PHE A 203 11.05 0.20 18.14
C PHE A 203 12.39 -0.52 18.33
N LYS A 204 13.34 -0.36 17.39
CA LYS A 204 14.69 -0.97 17.45
C LYS A 204 14.68 -2.50 17.57
N ARG A 205 13.73 -3.17 16.92
CA ARG A 205 13.55 -4.61 16.93
C ARG A 205 14.21 -5.24 15.70
N GLN A 206 15.44 -5.72 15.85
CA GLN A 206 16.18 -6.31 14.72
C GLN A 206 15.52 -7.60 14.23
N GLU A 207 14.87 -8.35 15.12
CA GLU A 207 14.10 -9.54 14.76
C GLU A 207 12.96 -9.21 13.77
N ASP A 208 12.36 -8.03 13.85
CA ASP A 208 11.25 -7.62 12.98
C ASP A 208 11.76 -7.20 11.60
N LYS A 209 12.94 -6.57 11.54
CA LYS A 209 13.61 -6.29 10.26
C LYS A 209 14.01 -7.58 9.55
N ASN A 210 14.58 -8.53 10.29
CA ASN A 210 14.96 -9.83 9.72
C ASN A 210 13.72 -10.59 9.23
N LEU A 211 12.63 -10.57 9.99
CA LEU A 211 11.36 -11.19 9.60
C LEU A 211 10.78 -10.54 8.34
N ALA A 212 10.80 -9.20 8.24
CA ALA A 212 10.37 -8.49 7.04
C ALA A 212 11.15 -8.91 5.79
N VAL A 213 12.47 -9.09 5.91
CA VAL A 213 13.33 -9.58 4.81
C VAL A 213 12.92 -11.01 4.42
N ARG A 214 12.71 -11.91 5.38
CA ARG A 214 12.26 -13.29 5.08
C ARG A 214 10.90 -13.32 4.41
N VAL A 215 9.96 -12.46 4.84
CA VAL A 215 8.65 -12.30 4.18
C VAL A 215 8.81 -11.80 2.75
N LEU A 216 9.68 -10.81 2.51
CA LEU A 216 9.95 -10.33 1.15
C LEU A 216 10.62 -11.38 0.26
N ARG A 217 11.46 -12.25 0.82
CA ARG A 217 12.01 -13.39 0.09
C ARG A 217 10.93 -14.40 -0.29
N GLY A 218 9.98 -14.65 0.61
CA GLY A 218 8.81 -15.48 0.30
C GLY A 218 7.94 -14.84 -0.79
N TYR A 219 7.69 -13.54 -0.71
CA TYR A 219 7.06 -12.76 -1.79
C TYR A 219 7.81 -12.91 -3.13
N ALA A 220 9.15 -12.80 -3.12
CA ALA A 220 9.95 -12.98 -4.33
C ALA A 220 9.85 -14.41 -4.90
N ALA A 221 9.57 -15.43 -4.09
CA ALA A 221 9.35 -16.79 -4.57
C ALA A 221 8.05 -16.95 -5.38
N HIS A 222 7.14 -15.96 -5.36
CA HIS A 222 6.00 -15.89 -6.27
C HIS A 222 6.38 -15.43 -7.67
N ALA A 223 7.61 -14.93 -7.89
CA ALA A 223 8.07 -14.52 -9.20
C ALA A 223 8.16 -15.71 -10.16
N TYR A 224 7.57 -15.55 -11.34
CA TYR A 224 7.53 -16.58 -12.37
C TYR A 224 7.54 -15.94 -13.76
N VAL A 225 7.97 -16.70 -14.77
CA VAL A 225 7.86 -16.30 -16.18
C VAL A 225 6.91 -17.27 -16.85
N ASP A 226 5.78 -16.76 -17.35
CA ASP A 226 4.84 -17.54 -18.14
C ASP A 226 4.67 -16.94 -19.54
N GLN A 227 4.76 -17.77 -20.57
CA GLN A 227 4.68 -17.34 -21.97
C GLN A 227 5.59 -16.13 -22.31
N GLY A 228 6.77 -16.06 -21.69
CA GLY A 228 7.73 -14.95 -21.87
C GLY A 228 7.42 -13.69 -21.06
N VAL A 229 6.33 -13.67 -20.29
CA VAL A 229 5.92 -12.56 -19.43
C VAL A 229 6.34 -12.85 -18.00
N TRP A 230 7.16 -11.97 -17.42
CA TRP A 230 7.48 -12.04 -16.00
C TRP A 230 6.34 -11.46 -15.17
N MET A 231 5.98 -12.14 -14.08
CA MET A 231 4.94 -11.71 -13.14
C MET A 231 5.19 -12.22 -11.72
N ILE A 232 4.55 -11.59 -10.74
CA ILE A 232 4.43 -12.05 -9.36
C ILE A 232 3.06 -12.73 -9.19
N ARG A 233 3.01 -14.05 -9.00
CA ARG A 233 1.74 -14.77 -8.83
C ARG A 233 0.96 -14.24 -7.63
N ASN A 234 -0.33 -13.95 -7.81
CA ASN A 234 -1.18 -13.38 -6.74
C ASN A 234 -1.20 -14.23 -5.44
N TYR A 235 -1.21 -15.55 -5.57
CA TYR A 235 -1.17 -16.47 -4.43
C TYR A 235 -0.50 -17.80 -4.78
N ILE A 236 -0.09 -18.54 -3.73
CA ILE A 236 0.22 -19.97 -3.78
C ILE A 236 -0.81 -20.68 -2.90
N ASN A 237 -1.51 -21.66 -3.46
CA ASN A 237 -2.42 -22.51 -2.73
C ASN A 237 -1.61 -23.50 -1.89
N LEU A 238 -1.75 -23.45 -0.57
CA LEU A 238 -0.91 -24.24 0.35
C LEU A 238 -1.24 -25.74 0.34
N GLN A 239 -2.44 -26.11 -0.12
CA GLN A 239 -2.90 -27.50 -0.13
C GLN A 239 -2.43 -28.26 -1.37
N THR A 240 -2.25 -27.54 -2.47
CA THR A 240 -1.92 -28.12 -3.79
C THR A 240 -0.53 -27.73 -4.29
N GLY A 241 0.12 -26.75 -3.65
CA GLY A 241 1.34 -26.11 -4.15
C GLY A 241 1.14 -25.33 -5.46
N ALA A 242 -0.09 -25.21 -5.96
CA ALA A 242 -0.36 -24.52 -7.22
C ALA A 242 -0.29 -23.00 -7.02
N GLY A 243 0.49 -22.33 -7.88
CA GLY A 243 0.49 -20.87 -7.95
C GLY A 243 -0.59 -20.35 -8.89
N ALA A 244 -1.11 -19.16 -8.60
CA ALA A 244 -2.00 -18.45 -9.52
C ALA A 244 -1.31 -18.21 -10.88
N THR A 245 -2.07 -18.30 -11.97
CA THR A 245 -1.56 -17.98 -13.33
C THR A 245 -1.79 -16.52 -13.73
N ASN A 246 -2.28 -15.71 -12.79
CA ASN A 246 -2.45 -14.28 -12.96
C ASN A 246 -1.81 -13.50 -11.81
N SER A 247 -1.77 -12.19 -12.00
CA SER A 247 -1.26 -11.23 -11.04
C SER A 247 -2.04 -9.92 -11.14
N TYR A 248 -2.09 -9.15 -10.05
CA TYR A 248 -2.67 -7.81 -10.07
C TYR A 248 -1.57 -6.76 -9.91
N THR A 249 -1.73 -5.59 -10.51
CA THR A 249 -0.72 -4.52 -10.39
C THR A 249 -0.53 -4.02 -8.95
N ILE A 250 -1.50 -4.27 -8.06
CA ILE A 250 -1.37 -4.01 -6.62
C ILE A 250 -0.42 -4.97 -5.88
N ASP A 251 -0.09 -6.11 -6.50
CA ASP A 251 0.90 -7.06 -5.99
C ASP A 251 2.35 -6.60 -6.25
N TYR A 252 2.55 -5.43 -6.83
CA TYR A 252 3.86 -4.86 -7.14
C TYR A 252 4.10 -3.60 -6.33
N ASP A 253 5.25 -3.56 -5.68
CA ASP A 253 5.69 -2.42 -4.88
C ASP A 253 7.20 -2.21 -5.07
N PRO A 254 7.59 -1.74 -6.27
CA PRO A 254 9.00 -1.60 -6.61
C PRO A 254 9.73 -0.69 -5.63
N ASP A 255 9.07 0.35 -5.09
CA ASP A 255 9.72 1.29 -4.18
C ASP A 255 10.09 0.63 -2.83
N PHE A 256 9.15 -0.09 -2.22
CA PHE A 256 9.41 -0.74 -0.93
C PHE A 256 10.39 -1.89 -1.07
N VAL A 257 10.20 -2.76 -2.07
CA VAL A 257 11.12 -3.89 -2.30
C VAL A 257 12.53 -3.37 -2.57
N TRP A 258 12.68 -2.34 -3.42
CA TRP A 258 13.98 -1.70 -3.66
C TRP A 258 14.61 -1.17 -2.38
N THR A 259 13.82 -0.49 -1.54
CA THR A 259 14.29 0.10 -0.29
C THR A 259 14.86 -0.94 0.67
N VAL A 260 14.15 -2.06 0.85
CA VAL A 260 14.63 -3.16 1.71
C VAL A 260 15.82 -3.86 1.06
N ALA A 261 15.73 -4.19 -0.23
CA ALA A 261 16.78 -4.89 -0.96
C ALA A 261 18.13 -4.15 -0.88
N ASN A 262 18.14 -2.84 -1.08
CA ASN A 262 19.34 -2.00 -0.91
C ASN A 262 19.79 -1.88 0.54
N ALA A 263 18.87 -2.00 1.50
CA ALA A 263 19.20 -1.93 2.90
C ALA A 263 19.99 -3.14 3.40
N VAL A 264 19.73 -4.31 2.82
CA VAL A 264 20.37 -5.57 3.20
C VAL A 264 21.24 -6.18 2.11
N SER A 265 21.42 -5.48 0.98
CA SER A 265 22.16 -5.95 -0.19
C SER A 265 21.69 -7.33 -0.69
N ASP A 266 20.37 -7.49 -0.81
CA ASP A 266 19.75 -8.74 -1.27
C ASP A 266 19.49 -8.68 -2.79
N GLU A 267 20.33 -9.36 -3.57
CA GLU A 267 20.27 -9.34 -5.04
C GLU A 267 18.98 -9.91 -5.63
N MET A 268 18.37 -10.89 -4.96
CA MET A 268 17.09 -11.46 -5.41
C MET A 268 16.00 -10.40 -5.32
N LEU A 269 15.93 -9.68 -4.19
CA LEU A 269 14.96 -8.60 -4.02
C LEU A 269 15.27 -7.40 -4.94
N LEU A 270 16.54 -7.13 -5.24
CA LEU A 270 16.92 -6.10 -6.23
C LEU A 270 16.41 -6.44 -7.63
N ASP A 271 16.55 -7.69 -8.09
CA ASP A 271 16.01 -8.13 -9.38
C ASP A 271 14.47 -8.00 -9.42
N VAL A 272 13.78 -8.46 -8.37
CA VAL A 272 12.32 -8.32 -8.26
C VAL A 272 11.89 -6.85 -8.29
N ALA A 273 12.57 -5.97 -7.56
CA ALA A 273 12.26 -4.54 -7.59
C ALA A 273 12.44 -3.91 -8.98
N ARG A 274 13.52 -4.26 -9.70
CA ARG A 274 13.78 -3.77 -11.06
C ARG A 274 12.73 -4.25 -12.05
N ARG A 275 12.35 -5.53 -11.99
CA ARG A 275 11.32 -6.10 -12.87
C ARG A 275 9.93 -5.54 -12.55
N SER A 276 9.59 -5.37 -11.28
CA SER A 276 8.37 -4.67 -10.84
C SER A 276 8.31 -3.25 -11.38
N ARG A 277 9.42 -2.50 -11.38
CA ARG A 277 9.50 -1.16 -11.99
C ARG A 277 9.18 -1.22 -13.48
N GLY A 278 9.81 -2.14 -14.22
CA GLY A 278 9.54 -2.34 -15.65
C GLY A 278 8.06 -2.62 -15.93
N LEU A 279 7.46 -3.53 -15.16
CA LEU A 279 6.05 -3.87 -15.29
C LEU A 279 5.13 -2.68 -15.01
N MET A 280 5.45 -1.83 -14.02
CA MET A 280 4.67 -0.62 -13.73
C MET A 280 4.75 0.44 -14.84
N LEU A 281 5.88 0.52 -15.56
CA LEU A 281 6.00 1.36 -16.76
C LEU A 281 5.07 0.85 -17.88
N ASP A 282 5.08 -0.45 -18.11
CA ASP A 282 4.28 -1.11 -19.16
C ASP A 282 2.78 -1.14 -18.83
N ALA A 283 2.41 -1.13 -17.54
CA ALA A 283 1.02 -1.16 -17.09
C ALA A 283 0.26 0.16 -17.32
N ARG A 284 0.93 1.22 -17.81
CA ARG A 284 0.28 2.51 -18.07
C ARG A 284 -0.75 2.38 -19.20
N SER A 285 -1.98 2.77 -18.92
CA SER A 285 -3.04 2.80 -19.92
C SER A 285 -2.97 4.05 -20.82
N GLU A 286 -3.56 3.99 -22.01
CA GLU A 286 -3.67 5.15 -22.92
C GLU A 286 -4.38 6.35 -22.26
N GLY A 287 -5.35 6.08 -21.39
CA GLY A 287 -6.07 7.09 -20.61
C GLY A 287 -5.25 7.74 -19.49
N GLY A 288 -3.99 7.35 -19.31
CA GLY A 288 -3.11 7.85 -18.24
C GLY A 288 -3.38 7.23 -16.87
N LEU A 289 -4.03 6.07 -16.84
CA LEU A 289 -4.27 5.27 -15.63
C LEU A 289 -3.31 4.07 -15.62
N ILE A 290 -3.58 3.09 -14.74
CA ILE A 290 -2.77 1.88 -14.60
C ILE A 290 -3.71 0.69 -14.75
N HIS A 291 -3.38 -0.22 -15.66
CA HIS A 291 -4.07 -1.49 -15.82
C HIS A 291 -3.98 -2.34 -14.56
N SER A 292 -5.00 -3.15 -14.30
CA SER A 292 -5.17 -3.83 -13.02
C SER A 292 -4.67 -5.27 -13.00
N LEU A 293 -4.59 -5.94 -14.15
CA LEU A 293 -4.33 -7.36 -14.26
C LEU A 293 -3.16 -7.66 -15.21
N VAL A 294 -2.34 -8.63 -14.83
CA VAL A 294 -1.34 -9.27 -15.68
C VAL A 294 -1.77 -10.73 -15.86
N GLN A 295 -2.04 -11.14 -17.09
CA GLN A 295 -2.47 -12.50 -17.41
C GLN A 295 -1.95 -12.88 -18.81
N PRO A 296 -0.82 -13.59 -18.89
CA PRO A 296 -0.15 -13.88 -20.17
C PRO A 296 -1.05 -14.60 -21.18
N GLU A 297 -1.92 -15.50 -20.73
CA GLU A 297 -2.76 -16.33 -21.59
C GLU A 297 -3.81 -15.52 -22.36
N ILE A 298 -4.17 -14.33 -21.88
CA ILE A 298 -5.22 -13.51 -22.51
C ILE A 298 -4.86 -13.09 -23.94
N VAL A 299 -3.55 -12.96 -24.23
CA VAL A 299 -3.03 -12.58 -25.55
C VAL A 299 -3.41 -13.63 -26.60
N THR A 300 -3.56 -14.89 -26.19
CA THR A 300 -3.98 -15.99 -27.08
C THR A 300 -5.49 -16.08 -27.25
N LEU A 301 -6.27 -15.48 -26.35
CA LEU A 301 -7.73 -15.61 -26.28
C LEU A 301 -8.48 -14.43 -26.89
N MET A 302 -7.87 -13.25 -26.91
CA MET A 302 -8.51 -12.01 -27.34
C MET A 302 -7.62 -11.28 -28.35
N ASP A 303 -7.97 -11.40 -29.63
CA ASP A 303 -7.38 -10.61 -30.71
C ASP A 303 -8.27 -9.39 -31.02
N PRO A 304 -7.76 -8.14 -31.06
CA PRO A 304 -6.42 -7.69 -30.72
C PRO A 304 -6.39 -7.06 -29.30
N LEU A 305 -5.88 -7.78 -28.29
CA LEU A 305 -5.39 -7.13 -27.07
C LEU A 305 -3.96 -6.61 -27.28
N PRO A 306 -3.64 -5.42 -26.76
CA PRO A 306 -2.32 -4.81 -26.95
C PRO A 306 -1.20 -5.51 -26.17
N GLY A 307 -1.51 -6.41 -25.24
CA GLY A 307 -0.51 -7.13 -24.46
C GLY A 307 -1.10 -7.92 -23.28
N PRO A 308 -0.22 -8.52 -22.45
CA PRO A 308 -0.60 -9.36 -21.32
C PRO A 308 -1.06 -8.57 -20.09
N ILE A 309 -0.91 -7.23 -20.11
CA ILE A 309 -1.33 -6.33 -19.03
C ILE A 309 -2.57 -5.57 -19.52
N PHE A 310 -3.68 -5.71 -18.80
CA PHE A 310 -4.95 -5.09 -19.18
C PHE A 310 -5.86 -4.90 -17.96
N SER A 311 -7.03 -4.31 -18.20
CA SER A 311 -8.10 -4.31 -17.22
C SER A 311 -9.35 -5.00 -17.76
N PRO A 312 -9.95 -5.93 -16.99
CA PRO A 312 -11.17 -6.60 -17.41
C PRO A 312 -12.25 -5.62 -17.84
N GLY A 313 -12.81 -5.85 -19.03
CA GLY A 313 -13.83 -4.97 -19.63
C GLY A 313 -13.32 -3.58 -20.05
N GLY A 314 -12.02 -3.33 -20.03
CA GLY A 314 -11.42 -2.02 -20.33
C GLY A 314 -11.72 -0.95 -19.26
N VAL A 315 -12.05 -1.36 -18.03
CA VAL A 315 -12.46 -0.44 -16.95
C VAL A 315 -11.47 -0.50 -15.79
N GLU A 316 -10.97 0.67 -15.39
CA GLU A 316 -10.13 0.86 -14.22
C GLU A 316 -10.93 1.29 -13.00
N GLN A 317 -10.59 0.72 -11.84
CA GLN A 317 -11.08 1.21 -10.55
C GLN A 317 -10.10 2.21 -9.95
N ILE A 318 -10.56 3.44 -9.70
CA ILE A 318 -9.68 4.54 -9.32
C ILE A 318 -8.95 4.29 -8.00
N ASN A 319 -9.55 3.58 -7.05
CA ASN A 319 -8.92 3.19 -5.78
C ASN A 319 -7.69 2.30 -6.02
N ASN A 320 -7.79 1.33 -6.92
CA ASN A 320 -6.65 0.47 -7.26
C ASN A 320 -5.57 1.29 -7.97
N VAL A 321 -5.95 2.12 -8.95
CA VAL A 321 -4.99 2.96 -9.69
C VAL A 321 -4.20 3.88 -8.76
N VAL A 322 -4.86 4.60 -7.84
CA VAL A 322 -4.15 5.50 -6.91
C VAL A 322 -3.31 4.74 -5.89
N SER A 323 -3.76 3.55 -5.47
CA SER A 323 -3.02 2.71 -4.53
C SER A 323 -1.75 2.18 -5.19
N VAL A 324 -1.82 1.69 -6.44
CA VAL A 324 -0.64 1.25 -7.20
C VAL A 324 0.31 2.41 -7.45
N ALA A 325 -0.20 3.55 -7.91
CA ALA A 325 0.61 4.75 -8.15
C ALA A 325 1.36 5.23 -6.90
N GLU A 326 0.74 5.11 -5.71
CA GLU A 326 1.38 5.43 -4.43
C GLU A 326 2.59 4.53 -4.12
N ARG A 327 2.58 3.28 -4.58
CA ARG A 327 3.63 2.27 -4.33
C ARG A 327 4.78 2.30 -5.33
N CYS A 328 4.62 3.01 -6.44
CA CYS A 328 5.67 3.20 -7.44
C CYS A 328 6.08 4.68 -7.60
N GLY A 329 5.66 5.56 -6.68
CA GLY A 329 5.87 7.00 -6.79
C GLY A 329 7.33 7.49 -6.76
N LEU A 330 8.27 6.66 -6.29
CA LEU A 330 9.70 6.97 -6.28
C LEU A 330 10.41 6.38 -7.50
N THR A 331 10.16 5.12 -7.84
CA THR A 331 10.84 4.41 -8.93
C THR A 331 10.24 4.66 -10.31
N VAL A 332 8.95 5.03 -10.37
CA VAL A 332 8.17 5.29 -11.59
C VAL A 332 7.39 6.60 -11.44
N ARG A 333 8.12 7.67 -11.10
CA ARG A 333 7.55 8.97 -10.73
C ARG A 333 6.63 9.54 -11.81
N GLU A 334 6.92 9.33 -13.08
CA GLU A 334 6.14 9.80 -14.22
C GLU A 334 4.75 9.15 -14.31
N VAL A 335 4.64 7.85 -14.03
CA VAL A 335 3.34 7.13 -14.00
C VAL A 335 2.55 7.63 -12.80
N ALA A 336 3.18 7.68 -11.64
CA ALA A 336 2.56 8.14 -10.40
C ALA A 336 2.08 9.60 -10.48
N LYS A 337 2.88 10.48 -11.09
CA LYS A 337 2.53 11.88 -11.33
C LYS A 337 1.39 12.00 -12.34
N GLY A 338 1.38 11.19 -13.39
CA GLY A 338 0.28 11.12 -14.36
C GLY A 338 -1.07 10.78 -13.70
N VAL A 339 -1.08 9.78 -12.81
CA VAL A 339 -2.27 9.42 -12.03
C VAL A 339 -2.69 10.54 -11.08
N LEU A 340 -1.75 11.19 -10.39
CA LEU A 340 -2.07 12.33 -9.54
C LEU A 340 -2.69 13.46 -10.37
N ASP A 341 -2.10 13.83 -11.49
CA ASP A 341 -2.59 14.90 -12.36
C ASP A 341 -3.98 14.61 -12.92
N PHE A 342 -4.22 13.37 -13.34
CA PHE A 342 -5.55 12.89 -13.73
C PHE A 342 -6.57 13.14 -12.62
N CYS A 343 -6.27 12.67 -11.40
CA CYS A 343 -7.15 12.84 -10.24
C CYS A 343 -7.37 14.32 -9.89
N MET A 344 -6.32 15.14 -9.97
CA MET A 344 -6.38 16.55 -9.61
C MET A 344 -7.11 17.43 -10.62
N GLY A 345 -7.15 17.01 -11.89
CA GLY A 345 -7.91 17.66 -12.96
C GLY A 345 -9.42 17.68 -12.71
N ASP A 346 -9.95 16.67 -12.00
CA ASP A 346 -11.38 16.53 -11.73
C ASP A 346 -11.70 16.04 -10.31
N LEU A 347 -10.89 16.45 -9.33
CA LEU A 347 -11.00 16.00 -7.93
C LEU A 347 -12.42 16.09 -7.35
N LYS A 348 -13.21 17.11 -7.76
CA LYS A 348 -14.58 17.32 -7.25
C LYS A 348 -15.60 16.35 -7.84
N SER A 349 -15.32 15.74 -8.99
CA SER A 349 -16.25 14.89 -9.72
C SER A 349 -15.71 13.50 -10.00
N LEU A 350 -14.66 13.08 -9.28
CA LEU A 350 -14.10 11.75 -9.39
C LEU A 350 -15.18 10.66 -9.27
N ARG A 351 -14.92 9.55 -9.94
CA ARG A 351 -15.78 8.35 -9.99
C ARG A 351 -14.98 7.12 -9.63
N LYS A 352 -15.65 6.04 -9.25
CA LYS A 352 -15.01 4.76 -8.97
C LYS A 352 -14.43 4.14 -10.25
N TYR A 353 -15.08 4.33 -11.40
CA TYR A 353 -14.76 3.61 -12.64
C TYR A 353 -14.43 4.55 -13.80
N TYR A 354 -13.38 4.19 -14.55
CA TYR A 354 -12.92 4.90 -15.73
C TYR A 354 -12.58 3.94 -16.86
N ASP A 355 -12.79 4.38 -18.09
CA ASP A 355 -12.40 3.66 -19.29
C ASP A 355 -10.87 3.78 -19.43
N ALA A 356 -10.18 2.63 -19.48
CA ALA A 356 -8.73 2.56 -19.45
C ALA A 356 -8.09 3.25 -20.67
N LYS A 357 -8.78 3.22 -21.83
CA LYS A 357 -8.27 3.78 -23.08
C LYS A 357 -8.42 5.29 -23.14
N THR A 358 -9.59 5.79 -22.75
CA THR A 358 -9.97 7.20 -22.95
C THR A 358 -9.87 8.05 -21.69
N GLY A 359 -9.71 7.43 -20.51
CA GLY A 359 -9.78 8.10 -19.22
C GLY A 359 -11.18 8.67 -18.90
N LYS A 360 -12.21 8.34 -19.70
CA LYS A 360 -13.57 8.83 -19.48
C LYS A 360 -14.25 8.05 -18.37
N ARG A 361 -15.12 8.72 -17.62
CA ARG A 361 -15.90 8.10 -16.54
C ARG A 361 -16.82 7.00 -17.10
N VAL A 362 -16.89 5.85 -16.44
CA VAL A 362 -17.76 4.73 -16.80
C VAL A 362 -18.91 4.61 -15.77
N GLY A 363 -20.08 4.20 -16.23
CA GLY A 363 -21.26 3.98 -15.39
C GLY A 363 -22.21 5.18 -15.25
N LYS A 364 -23.40 4.92 -14.71
CA LYS A 364 -24.42 5.96 -14.48
C LYS A 364 -24.01 6.90 -13.35
N ARG A 365 -24.48 8.15 -13.39
CA ARG A 365 -24.29 9.13 -12.31
C ARG A 365 -24.83 8.55 -10.99
N GLY A 366 -23.96 8.36 -10.00
CA GLY A 366 -24.32 7.83 -8.68
C GLY A 366 -23.79 6.42 -8.41
N VAL A 367 -23.41 5.67 -9.44
CA VAL A 367 -22.71 4.39 -9.27
C VAL A 367 -21.25 4.67 -8.91
N GLY A 368 -20.82 4.23 -7.73
CA GLY A 368 -19.44 4.27 -7.27
C GLY A 368 -18.89 5.69 -7.07
N ARG A 369 -19.23 6.33 -5.95
CA ARG A 369 -18.42 7.48 -5.48
C ARG A 369 -17.08 6.94 -4.96
N PRO A 370 -15.95 7.62 -5.24
CA PRO A 370 -14.70 7.30 -4.58
C PRO A 370 -14.86 7.47 -3.07
N GLY A 371 -14.36 6.52 -2.29
CA GLY A 371 -14.38 6.54 -0.84
C GLY A 371 -12.97 6.73 -0.26
N ILE A 372 -12.79 6.23 0.96
CA ILE A 372 -11.52 6.33 1.69
C ILE A 372 -10.41 5.59 0.96
N GLY A 373 -10.70 4.41 0.39
CA GLY A 373 -9.77 3.66 -0.44
C GLY A 373 -9.28 4.40 -1.70
N THR A 374 -9.85 5.55 -2.04
CA THR A 374 -9.29 6.46 -3.06
C THR A 374 -8.58 7.65 -2.44
N TYR A 375 -9.23 8.39 -1.55
CA TYR A 375 -8.66 9.66 -1.07
C TYR A 375 -7.48 9.48 -0.11
N ALA A 376 -7.44 8.39 0.65
CA ALA A 376 -6.34 8.09 1.56
C ALA A 376 -5.02 7.82 0.80
N PRO A 377 -4.97 6.86 -0.15
CA PRO A 377 -3.78 6.65 -0.98
C PRO A 377 -3.49 7.84 -1.89
N LEU A 378 -4.48 8.55 -2.41
CA LEU A 378 -4.25 9.76 -3.21
C LEU A 378 -3.57 10.88 -2.40
N LEU A 379 -3.91 11.03 -1.12
CA LEU A 379 -3.21 11.96 -0.22
C LEU A 379 -1.76 11.53 -0.01
N ARG A 380 -1.50 10.22 0.21
CA ARG A 380 -0.15 9.66 0.34
C ARG A 380 0.67 9.77 -0.93
N LEU A 381 0.05 9.62 -2.10
CA LEU A 381 0.68 9.85 -3.39
C LEU A 381 1.11 11.31 -3.54
N ALA A 382 0.24 12.27 -3.24
CA ALA A 382 0.59 13.69 -3.27
C ALA A 382 1.74 14.02 -2.30
N MET A 383 1.72 13.40 -1.13
CA MET A 383 2.78 13.46 -0.14
C MET A 383 4.11 12.90 -0.66
N ARG A 384 4.10 11.70 -1.24
CA ARG A 384 5.27 11.02 -1.81
C ARG A 384 5.88 11.78 -2.98
N LEU A 385 5.05 12.45 -3.78
CA LEU A 385 5.48 13.30 -4.89
C LEU A 385 5.89 14.72 -4.47
N ASP A 386 5.80 15.07 -3.17
CA ASP A 386 6.01 16.42 -2.63
C ASP A 386 5.07 17.50 -3.23
N GLU A 387 3.88 17.09 -3.65
CA GLU A 387 2.87 17.94 -4.29
C GLU A 387 1.97 18.62 -3.26
N ARG A 388 2.53 19.59 -2.53
CA ARG A 388 1.82 20.33 -1.44
C ARG A 388 0.49 20.93 -1.86
N GLY A 389 0.37 21.40 -3.11
CA GLY A 389 -0.87 21.95 -3.66
C GLY A 389 -1.97 20.90 -3.77
N ALA A 390 -1.61 19.69 -4.22
CA ALA A 390 -2.52 18.55 -4.27
C ALA A 390 -2.92 18.09 -2.87
N TYR A 391 -1.94 17.94 -1.96
CA TYR A 391 -2.18 17.58 -0.56
C TYR A 391 -3.28 18.44 0.09
N LYS A 392 -3.14 19.77 0.00
CA LYS A 392 -4.11 20.73 0.58
C LYS A 392 -5.51 20.61 -0.01
N ARG A 393 -5.62 20.22 -1.29
CA ARG A 393 -6.91 20.06 -1.99
C ARG A 393 -7.57 18.71 -1.69
N ILE A 394 -6.78 17.66 -1.47
CA ILE A 394 -7.26 16.30 -1.18
C ILE A 394 -7.69 16.16 0.28
N LEU A 395 -6.93 16.71 1.23
CA LEU A 395 -7.17 16.54 2.67
C LEU A 395 -8.62 16.84 3.10
N PRO A 396 -9.28 17.94 2.69
CA PRO A 396 -10.68 18.20 3.06
C PRO A 396 -11.66 17.11 2.58
N ARG A 397 -11.37 16.44 1.44
CA ARG A 397 -12.19 15.32 0.95
C ARG A 397 -12.01 14.09 1.82
N LEU A 398 -10.76 13.74 2.15
CA LEU A 398 -10.49 12.63 3.06
C LEU A 398 -11.15 12.86 4.43
N LEU A 399 -11.01 14.05 5.02
CA LEU A 399 -11.62 14.38 6.31
C LEU A 399 -13.16 14.26 6.29
N TRP A 400 -13.80 14.56 5.15
CA TRP A 400 -15.25 14.38 5.01
C TRP A 400 -15.64 12.90 5.05
N GLU A 401 -14.92 12.03 4.35
CA GLU A 401 -15.17 10.58 4.37
C GLU A 401 -14.89 9.99 5.76
N VAL A 402 -13.76 10.35 6.37
CA VAL A 402 -13.37 9.87 7.71
C VAL A 402 -14.38 10.26 8.77
N ARG A 403 -14.97 11.46 8.68
CA ARG A 403 -16.06 11.87 9.56
C ARG A 403 -17.24 10.89 9.52
N GLY A 404 -17.52 10.30 8.36
CA GLY A 404 -18.53 9.25 8.20
C GLY A 404 -18.20 8.00 9.01
N ILE A 405 -16.95 7.51 8.92
CA ILE A 405 -16.45 6.39 9.73
C ILE A 405 -16.55 6.71 11.23
N VAL A 406 -16.00 7.86 11.66
CA VAL A 406 -15.96 8.24 13.08
C VAL A 406 -17.36 8.27 13.67
N ARG A 407 -18.35 8.82 12.95
CA ARG A 407 -19.75 8.79 13.39
C ARG A 407 -20.31 7.38 13.52
N LYS A 408 -20.03 6.48 12.58
CA LYS A 408 -20.46 5.07 12.68
C LYS A 408 -19.84 4.42 13.92
N LEU A 409 -18.55 4.66 14.17
CA LEU A 409 -17.83 4.16 15.35
C LEU A 409 -18.31 4.78 16.66
N GLU A 410 -18.69 6.05 16.68
CA GLU A 410 -19.28 6.71 17.86
C GLU A 410 -20.64 6.12 18.22
N VAL A 411 -21.48 5.84 17.22
CA VAL A 411 -22.84 5.32 17.42
C VAL A 411 -22.84 3.84 17.77
N ARG A 412 -22.04 3.03 17.06
CA ARG A 412 -22.07 1.55 17.18
C ARG A 412 -20.95 0.99 18.04
N GLY A 413 -19.93 1.78 18.37
CA GLY A 413 -18.70 1.32 19.00
C GLY A 413 -17.94 0.35 18.08
N VAL A 414 -17.26 -0.62 18.68
CA VAL A 414 -16.55 -1.70 17.96
C VAL A 414 -17.49 -2.50 17.04
N ARG A 415 -18.80 -2.55 17.32
CA ARG A 415 -19.79 -3.23 16.45
C ARG A 415 -19.97 -2.60 15.07
N ALA A 416 -19.43 -1.40 14.81
CA ALA A 416 -19.36 -0.86 13.45
C ALA A 416 -18.27 -1.55 12.61
N ILE A 417 -17.23 -2.07 13.25
CA ILE A 417 -16.13 -2.83 12.61
C ILE A 417 -16.55 -4.29 12.40
N GLU A 418 -17.44 -4.79 13.24
CA GLU A 418 -17.94 -6.17 13.25
C GLU A 418 -18.95 -6.55 12.13
N GLY A 419 -18.98 -5.83 11.00
CA GLY A 419 -19.60 -6.32 9.75
C GLY A 419 -21.08 -6.00 9.50
N GLY A 420 -21.52 -6.30 8.27
CA GLY A 420 -22.80 -5.97 7.64
C GLY A 420 -22.68 -4.88 6.55
N ASP A 421 -23.70 -4.73 5.69
CA ASP A 421 -23.74 -3.76 4.57
C ASP A 421 -23.43 -2.30 4.99
N ASP A 422 -23.67 -1.96 6.26
CA ASP A 422 -23.43 -0.63 6.83
C ASP A 422 -22.13 -0.51 7.67
N GLY A 423 -21.32 -1.57 7.72
CA GLY A 423 -20.08 -1.64 8.50
C GLY A 423 -19.01 -0.66 8.04
N VAL A 424 -17.87 -0.71 8.73
CA VAL A 424 -16.63 -0.04 8.33
C VAL A 424 -15.55 -1.11 8.24
N SER A 425 -14.87 -1.21 7.09
CA SER A 425 -13.79 -2.17 6.92
C SER A 425 -12.56 -1.76 7.74
N ILE A 426 -11.85 -2.73 8.33
CA ILE A 426 -10.55 -2.47 8.98
C ILE A 426 -9.55 -1.90 7.98
N TYR A 427 -9.59 -2.36 6.73
CA TYR A 427 -8.79 -1.80 5.65
C TYR A 427 -8.96 -0.27 5.56
N GLU A 428 -10.20 0.21 5.50
CA GLU A 428 -10.51 1.65 5.38
C GLU A 428 -10.07 2.42 6.62
N ILE A 429 -10.19 1.83 7.80
CA ILE A 429 -9.69 2.43 9.05
C ILE A 429 -8.16 2.55 9.00
N GLY A 430 -7.46 1.49 8.59
CA GLY A 430 -6.00 1.49 8.44
C GLY A 430 -5.51 2.52 7.42
N GLU A 431 -6.15 2.56 6.25
CA GLU A 431 -5.92 3.57 5.20
C GLU A 431 -6.08 5.00 5.73
N ALA A 432 -7.19 5.28 6.41
CA ALA A 432 -7.45 6.60 6.97
C ALA A 432 -6.44 6.97 8.07
N LEU A 433 -6.20 6.07 9.03
CA LEU A 433 -5.27 6.29 10.14
C LEU A 433 -3.86 6.59 9.63
N LEU A 434 -3.33 5.76 8.73
CA LEU A 434 -2.01 5.93 8.15
C LEU A 434 -1.90 7.28 7.40
N SER A 435 -2.88 7.61 6.54
CA SER A 435 -2.87 8.86 5.78
C SER A 435 -2.97 10.11 6.64
N LEU A 436 -3.81 10.11 7.69
CA LEU A 436 -3.95 11.26 8.58
C LEU A 436 -2.67 11.48 9.38
N ARG A 437 -2.05 10.41 9.88
CA ARG A 437 -0.81 10.49 10.64
C ARG A 437 0.35 10.99 9.78
N LEU A 438 0.53 10.41 8.60
CA LEU A 438 1.55 10.86 7.64
C LEU A 438 1.29 12.30 7.18
N GLY A 439 0.03 12.66 6.95
CA GLY A 439 -0.37 14.04 6.62
C GLY A 439 0.00 15.03 7.72
N ALA A 440 -0.19 14.66 8.99
CA ALA A 440 0.20 15.50 10.11
C ALA A 440 1.72 15.71 10.17
N ILE A 441 2.50 14.64 9.98
CA ILE A 441 3.98 14.71 9.91
C ILE A 441 4.42 15.58 8.74
N TYR A 442 3.88 15.34 7.54
CA TYR A 442 4.20 16.10 6.34
C TYR A 442 3.86 17.58 6.49
N TYR A 443 2.72 17.91 7.10
CA TYR A 443 2.35 19.30 7.36
C TYR A 443 3.31 19.98 8.35
N ALA A 444 3.73 19.25 9.40
CA ALA A 444 4.62 19.79 10.43
C ALA A 444 6.05 20.02 9.91
N VAL A 445 6.58 19.07 9.14
CA VAL A 445 7.97 19.08 8.67
C VAL A 445 8.11 19.79 7.32
N GLY A 446 7.10 19.69 6.46
CA GLY A 446 7.11 20.21 5.10
C GLY A 446 7.99 19.42 4.14
N ASP A 447 8.44 18.22 4.49
CA ASP A 447 9.35 17.44 3.64
C ASP A 447 8.83 16.02 3.50
N SER A 448 8.61 15.59 2.26
CA SER A 448 8.15 14.24 1.92
C SER A 448 9.15 13.18 2.36
N ARG A 449 10.45 13.52 2.40
CA ARG A 449 11.51 12.60 2.77
C ARG A 449 11.37 12.09 4.19
N VAL A 450 10.66 12.78 5.08
CA VAL A 450 10.54 12.39 6.50
C VAL A 450 9.46 11.33 6.73
N MET A 451 8.66 10.98 5.72
CA MET A 451 7.47 10.16 5.93
C MET A 451 7.71 8.67 6.17
N LEU A 452 8.90 8.13 5.93
CA LEU A 452 9.17 6.72 6.20
C LEU A 452 10.56 6.56 6.84
N PRO A 453 10.65 6.28 8.15
CA PRO A 453 11.89 5.93 8.81
C PRO A 453 12.56 4.75 8.08
N GLY A 454 13.61 5.03 7.31
CA GLY A 454 14.30 4.06 6.46
C GLY A 454 14.44 4.46 4.98
N TYR A 455 13.58 5.34 4.46
CA TYR A 455 13.63 5.82 3.06
C TYR A 455 14.55 7.03 2.88
N VAL A 456 14.67 7.87 3.90
CA VAL A 456 15.20 9.26 3.85
C VAL A 456 16.66 9.36 3.41
N GLY A 457 17.48 8.34 3.66
CA GLY A 457 18.92 8.38 3.37
C GLY A 457 19.36 7.76 2.06
N ARG A 458 18.44 7.25 1.22
CA ARG A 458 18.80 6.37 0.08
C ARG A 458 18.13 6.65 -1.27
N VAL A 459 17.10 7.49 -1.35
CA VAL A 459 16.43 7.81 -2.63
C VAL A 459 17.37 8.53 -3.61
N GLU A 460 18.24 9.42 -3.12
CA GLU A 460 19.24 10.12 -3.98
C GLU A 460 20.20 9.14 -4.68
N ARG A 461 20.53 8.00 -4.05
CA ARG A 461 21.35 6.95 -4.68
C ARG A 461 20.60 6.16 -5.75
N MET A 462 19.28 6.06 -5.64
CA MET A 462 18.48 5.29 -6.59
C MET A 462 18.37 6.00 -7.93
N GLU A 463 18.09 7.30 -7.96
CA GLU A 463 18.05 8.07 -9.21
C GLU A 463 19.43 8.00 -9.92
N ASP A 464 20.52 8.18 -9.17
CA ASP A 464 21.89 8.06 -9.70
C ASP A 464 22.23 6.65 -10.23
N GLU A 465 21.77 5.58 -9.55
CA GLU A 465 22.01 4.21 -10.00
C GLU A 465 21.12 3.82 -11.18
N VAL A 466 19.86 4.24 -11.19
CA VAL A 466 18.94 4.02 -12.32
C VAL A 466 19.44 4.75 -13.56
N GLU A 467 19.87 6.00 -13.45
CA GLU A 467 20.47 6.73 -14.58
C GLU A 467 21.74 6.04 -15.10
N LYS A 468 22.58 5.50 -14.21
CA LYS A 468 23.78 4.73 -14.61
C LYS A 468 23.40 3.44 -15.34
N ILE A 469 22.43 2.70 -14.85
CA ILE A 469 21.98 1.43 -15.45
C ILE A 469 21.31 1.69 -16.81
N GLU A 470 20.41 2.69 -16.90
CA GLU A 470 19.78 3.07 -18.16
C GLU A 470 20.80 3.61 -19.18
N GLY A 471 21.85 4.30 -18.70
CA GLY A 471 22.99 4.71 -19.50
C GLY A 471 23.85 3.54 -20.01
N GLN A 472 24.01 2.48 -19.22
CA GLN A 472 24.74 1.27 -19.60
C GLN A 472 23.95 0.38 -20.58
N GLY A 473 22.67 0.12 -20.31
CA GLY A 473 21.83 -0.69 -21.21
C GLY A 473 21.68 -0.09 -22.61
N LYS A 474 21.73 1.25 -22.75
CA LYS A 474 21.77 1.91 -24.06
C LYS A 474 23.10 1.73 -24.80
N LYS A 475 24.22 1.61 -24.09
CA LYS A 475 25.53 1.32 -24.71
C LYS A 475 25.61 -0.13 -25.18
N ASP A 476 25.15 -1.07 -24.35
CA ASP A 476 25.22 -2.49 -24.67
C ASP A 476 24.29 -2.86 -25.83
N ASN A 477 23.06 -2.30 -25.86
CA ASN A 477 22.16 -2.44 -27.01
C ASN A 477 22.68 -1.73 -28.28
N GLY A 478 23.47 -0.67 -28.13
CA GLY A 478 24.12 0.00 -29.26
C GLY A 478 25.24 -0.84 -29.87
N GLU A 479 26.03 -1.53 -29.03
CA GLU A 479 27.06 -2.46 -29.48
C GLU A 479 26.47 -3.75 -30.07
N GLU A 480 25.42 -4.32 -29.49
CA GLU A 480 24.72 -5.48 -30.09
C GLU A 480 24.11 -5.15 -31.47
N LYS A 481 23.57 -3.94 -31.63
CA LYS A 481 23.03 -3.51 -32.92
C LYS A 481 24.14 -3.30 -33.96
N LYS A 482 25.28 -2.76 -33.54
CA LYS A 482 26.47 -2.61 -34.38
C LYS A 482 27.09 -3.95 -34.77
N VAL A 483 27.15 -4.92 -33.85
CA VAL A 483 27.63 -6.29 -34.13
C VAL A 483 26.66 -7.06 -35.05
N LYS A 484 25.36 -6.77 -35.01
CA LYS A 484 24.39 -7.31 -35.98
C LYS A 484 24.51 -6.66 -37.36
N GLU A 485 24.65 -5.33 -37.42
CA GLU A 485 24.86 -4.62 -38.70
C GLU A 485 26.19 -5.03 -39.37
N ASP A 486 27.27 -5.16 -38.60
CA ASP A 486 28.57 -5.63 -39.11
C ASP A 486 28.52 -7.10 -39.60
N LYS A 487 27.65 -7.94 -39.00
CA LYS A 487 27.45 -9.33 -39.44
C LYS A 487 26.52 -9.46 -40.66
N GLU A 488 25.57 -8.54 -40.83
CA GLU A 488 24.73 -8.49 -42.03
C GLU A 488 25.53 -7.97 -43.24
N GLU A 489 26.46 -7.02 -43.05
CA GLU A 489 27.41 -6.63 -44.11
C GLU A 489 28.41 -7.75 -44.47
N GLU A 490 28.82 -8.60 -43.52
CA GLU A 490 29.68 -9.76 -43.81
C GLU A 490 28.94 -10.91 -44.53
N GLN A 491 27.61 -11.00 -44.38
CA GLN A 491 26.79 -12.02 -45.07
C GLN A 491 26.36 -11.63 -46.49
N GLU A 492 26.37 -10.34 -46.85
CA GLU A 492 26.14 -9.91 -48.25
C GLU A 492 27.35 -10.13 -49.17
N MET A 493 28.52 -10.53 -48.64
CA MET A 493 29.76 -10.72 -49.41
C MET A 493 30.03 -12.16 -49.88
N ILE A 494 29.10 -13.11 -49.68
CA ILE A 494 29.25 -14.49 -50.16
C ILE A 494 28.08 -14.82 -51.11
N LEU A 495 28.15 -14.29 -52.33
CA LEU A 495 27.39 -14.83 -53.46
C LEU A 495 28.17 -16.00 -54.06
N PRO A 496 27.61 -17.23 -54.13
CA PRO A 496 28.28 -18.33 -54.80
C PRO A 496 28.33 -18.07 -56.31
N GLU A 497 29.52 -18.26 -56.88
CA GLU A 497 29.77 -18.26 -58.31
C GLU A 497 28.81 -19.22 -59.04
N LYS A 498 28.36 -18.74 -60.20
CA LYS A 498 27.59 -19.47 -61.21
C LYS A 498 28.19 -20.87 -61.46
N VAL A 499 27.43 -21.90 -61.13
CA VAL A 499 27.64 -23.23 -61.71
C VAL A 499 26.87 -23.28 -63.04
N SER A 500 27.64 -23.44 -64.11
CA SER A 500 27.16 -23.69 -65.47
C SER A 500 26.58 -25.09 -65.63
N GLU A 501 25.62 -25.18 -66.55
CA GLU A 501 24.92 -26.35 -67.10
C GLU A 501 25.78 -27.62 -67.31
N ALA A 502 25.21 -28.81 -67.03
CA ALA A 502 25.06 -29.93 -67.98
C ALA A 502 24.33 -31.14 -67.35
N ASP A 503 23.42 -31.71 -68.15
CA ASP A 503 22.62 -32.96 -68.06
C ASP A 503 21.48 -33.11 -67.03
#